data_AF-A0A914Z467-F1
#
_entry.id   AF-A0A914Z467-F1
#
_cell.length_a   1.000
_cell.length_b   1.000
_cell.length_c   1.000
_cell.angle_alpha   90.00
_cell.angle_beta   90.00
_cell.angle_gamma   90.00
#
_symmetry.space_group_name_H-M   'P 1'
#
loop_
_entity.id
_entity.type
_entity.pdbx_description
1 polymer ?
#
loop_
_entity_poly.entity_id
_entity_poly.type
_entity_poly.pdbx_seq_one_letter_code
_entity_poly.pdbx_strand_id
1 'polypeptide(L)' 'MTKHITTLRDDIMGMLLSTLENCEIHGKDIPTMAEGPLVSGQVTDVRKTVAYEARLLRALILKIMGY' A
#
# COMPACT_ATOMS: atom_id res chain seq x y z
N MET A 1 -8.11 10.29 -12.03
CA MET A 1 -8.63 11.62 -11.64
C MET A 1 -9.38 11.47 -10.32
N THR A 2 -8.92 12.14 -9.28
CA THR A 2 -9.62 12.18 -7.98
C THR A 2 -10.93 12.94 -8.17
N LYS A 3 -12.07 12.29 -7.96
CA LYS A 3 -13.39 12.86 -8.28
C LYS A 3 -13.80 14.05 -7.40
N HIS A 4 -13.18 14.20 -6.23
CA HIS A 4 -13.38 15.34 -5.32
C HIS A 4 -12.05 15.74 -4.68
N ILE A 5 -11.68 17.02 -4.77
CA ILE A 5 -10.56 17.59 -4.02
C ILE A 5 -11.07 17.86 -2.60
N THR A 6 -10.91 16.88 -1.73
CA THR A 6 -10.98 17.12 -0.29
C THR A 6 -9.56 17.36 0.18
N THR A 7 -9.30 18.49 0.81
CA THR A 7 -8.03 18.74 1.49
C THR A 7 -7.92 17.74 2.64
N LEU A 8 -7.06 16.74 2.47
CA LEU A 8 -6.73 15.83 3.56
C LEU A 8 -5.87 16.61 4.55
N ARG A 9 -6.18 16.53 5.84
CA ARG A 9 -5.37 17.17 6.87
C ARG A 9 -3.98 16.53 6.94
N ASP A 10 -2.96 17.31 7.27
CA ASP A 10 -1.56 16.87 7.30
C ASP A 10 -1.31 15.75 8.32
N ASP A 11 -2.07 15.73 9.43
CA ASP A 11 -2.03 14.66 10.43
C ASP A 11 -2.41 13.29 9.83
N ILE A 12 -3.43 13.27 8.96
CA ILE A 12 -3.86 12.07 8.25
C ILE A 12 -2.80 11.64 7.23
N MET A 13 -2.17 12.58 6.53
CA MET A 13 -1.11 12.27 5.55
C MET A 13 0.12 11.63 6.23
N GLY A 14 0.57 12.20 7.36
CA GLY A 14 1.66 11.62 8.14
C GLY A 14 1.33 10.24 8.68
N MET A 15 0.10 10.05 9.19
CA MET A 15 -0.38 8.75 9.66
C MET A 15 -0.44 7.72 8.52
N LEU A 16 -0.93 8.09 7.33
CA LEU A 16 -0.98 7.20 6.16
C LEU A 16 0.41 6.76 5.73
N LEU A 17 1.37 7.70 5.61
CA LEU A 17 2.74 7.37 5.22
C LEU A 17 3.42 6.42 6.23
N SER A 18 3.24 6.69 7.52
CA SER A 18 3.76 5.83 8.60
C SER A 18 3.10 4.45 8.61
N THR A 19 1.79 4.39 8.40
CA THR A 19 1.06 3.11 8.32
C THR A 19 1.55 2.27 7.15
N LEU A 20 1.68 2.87 5.96
CA LEU A 20 2.16 2.17 4.78
C LEU A 20 3.63 1.75 4.90
N GLU A 21 4.46 2.51 5.60
CA GLU A 21 5.84 2.11 5.89
C GLU A 21 5.89 0.85 6.75
N ASN A 22 5.04 0.77 7.78
CA ASN A 22 4.90 -0.45 8.58
C ASN A 22 4.41 -1.63 7.72
N CYS A 23 3.45 -1.40 6.81
CA CYS A 23 3.02 -2.42 5.86
C CYS A 23 4.15 -2.86 4.91
N GLU A 24 5.05 -1.95 4.51
CA GLU A 24 6.21 -2.29 3.68
C GLU A 24 7.25 -3.13 4.42
N ILE A 25 7.50 -2.82 5.70
CA ILE A 25 8.47 -3.55 6.53
C ILE A 25 7.95 -4.96 6.85
N HIS A 26 6.69 -5.08 7.23
CA HIS A 26 6.11 -6.32 7.76
C HIS A 26 5.31 -7.15 6.72
N GLY A 27 4.97 -6.57 5.57
CA GLY A 27 4.10 -7.20 4.57
C GLY A 27 4.81 -7.98 3.46
N LYS A 28 6.12 -8.24 3.59
CA LYS A 28 6.92 -8.86 2.52
C LYS A 28 6.47 -10.29 2.19
N ASP A 29 6.07 -11.02 3.22
CA ASP A 29 5.64 -12.42 3.10
C ASP A 29 4.11 -12.57 3.17
N ILE A 30 3.37 -11.46 3.14
CA ILE A 30 1.91 -11.45 3.21
C ILE A 30 1.36 -11.27 1.79
N PRO A 31 0.68 -12.28 1.21
CA PRO A 31 0.10 -12.18 -0.12
C PRO A 31 -1.13 -11.25 -0.13
N THR A 32 -1.35 -10.51 -1.22
CA THR A 32 -2.50 -9.59 -1.36
C THR A 32 -3.77 -10.26 -1.87
N MET A 33 -3.64 -11.26 -2.75
CA MET A 33 -4.74 -12.09 -3.23
C MET A 33 -4.33 -13.56 -3.20
N ALA A 34 -5.13 -14.41 -2.54
CA ALA A 34 -5.09 -15.84 -2.80
C ALA A 34 -5.78 -16.08 -4.15
N GLU A 35 -5.08 -16.66 -5.12
CA GLU A 35 -5.66 -17.01 -6.42
C GLU A 35 -6.65 -18.18 -6.28
N GLY A 36 -7.82 -17.91 -5.72
CA GLY A 36 -8.91 -18.88 -5.57
C GLY A 36 -8.87 -19.72 -4.30
N PRO A 37 -9.94 -20.50 -4.05
CA PRO A 37 -10.19 -21.18 -2.77
C PRO A 37 -9.15 -22.26 -2.41
N LEU A 38 -8.37 -22.71 -3.39
CA LEU A 38 -7.45 -23.86 -3.28
C LEU A 38 -5.98 -23.45 -3.31
N VAL A 39 -5.66 -22.18 -3.58
CA VAL A 39 -4.28 -21.71 -3.60
C VAL A 39 -3.88 -21.34 -2.19
N SER A 40 -2.98 -22.15 -1.61
CA SER A 40 -2.31 -21.81 -0.36
C SER A 40 -1.70 -20.42 -0.50
N GLY A 41 -1.93 -19.53 0.46
CA GLY A 41 -1.47 -18.14 0.49
C GLY A 41 0.06 -17.97 0.54
N GLN A 42 0.78 -18.63 -0.36
CA GLN A 42 2.19 -18.48 -0.59
C GLN A 42 2.41 -17.33 -1.56
N VAL A 43 3.42 -16.52 -1.29
CA VAL A 43 3.85 -15.45 -2.18
C VAL A 43 4.51 -16.08 -3.40
N THR A 44 3.82 -16.05 -4.54
CA THR A 44 4.33 -16.54 -5.83
C THR A 44 4.88 -15.44 -6.72
N ASP A 45 4.47 -14.19 -6.48
CA ASP A 45 4.98 -12.98 -7.14
C ASP A 45 5.19 -11.90 -6.07
N VAL A 46 6.39 -11.30 -6.05
CA VAL A 46 6.75 -10.22 -5.12
C VAL A 46 5.83 -9.01 -5.28
N ARG A 47 5.23 -8.82 -6.46
CA ARG A 47 4.24 -7.77 -6.71
C ARG A 47 2.89 -8.04 -6.07
N LYS A 48 2.60 -9.29 -5.71
CA LYS A 48 1.38 -9.71 -5.01
C LYS A 48 1.60 -9.77 -3.50
N THR A 49 2.36 -8.83 -2.95
CA THR A 49 2.64 -8.73 -1.51
C THR A 49 2.10 -7.44 -0.94
N VAL A 50 1.70 -7.47 0.33
CA VAL A 50 1.25 -6.28 1.05
C VAL A 50 2.35 -5.21 1.03
N ALA A 51 3.62 -5.62 1.12
CA ALA A 51 4.73 -4.69 1.05
C ALA A 51 4.85 -3.97 -0.30
N TYR A 52 4.65 -4.68 -1.41
CA TYR A 52 4.71 -4.06 -2.74
C TYR A 52 3.59 -3.04 -2.94
N GLU A 53 2.35 -3.41 -2.60
CA GLU A 53 1.20 -2.49 -2.70
C GLU A 53 1.36 -1.28 -1.78
N ALA A 54 1.89 -1.49 -0.57
CA ALA A 54 2.16 -0.40 0.36
C ALA A 54 3.18 0.60 -0.20
N ARG A 55 4.27 0.11 -0.82
CA ARG A 55 5.26 0.97 -1.50
C ARG A 55 4.64 1.75 -2.65
N LEU A 56 3.80 1.10 -3.46
CA LEU A 56 3.11 1.75 -4.57
C LEU A 56 2.19 2.88 -4.07
N LEU A 57 1.40 2.62 -3.03
CA LEU A 57 0.54 3.63 -2.41
C LEU A 57 1.34 4.79 -1.81
N ARG A 58 2.47 4.54 -1.13
CA ARG A 58 3.34 5.60 -0.60
C ARG A 58 3.85 6.51 -1.71
N ALA A 59 4.31 5.92 -2.82
CA ALA A 59 4.78 6.69 -3.97
C ALA A 59 3.66 7.56 -4.57
N LEU A 60 2.43 7.06 -4.65
CA LEU A 60 1.28 7.83 -5.12
C LEU A 60 0.91 8.98 -4.18
N ILE A 61 0.96 8.75 -2.85
CA ILE A 61 0.69 9.79 -1.85
C ILE A 61 1.75 10.89 -1.89
N LEU A 62 3.04 10.52 -1.95
CA LEU A 62 4.13 11.47 -2.08
C LEU A 62 3.98 12.35 -3.33
N LYS A 63 3.63 11.74 -4.46
CA LYS A 63 3.34 12.46 -5.71
C LYS A 63 2.18 13.45 -5.57
N ILE A 64 1.14 13.12 -4.80
CA ILE A 64 0.02 14.03 -4.51
C ILE A 64 0.46 15.18 -3.60
N MET A 65 1.39 14.92 -2.67
CA MET A 65 1.96 15.93 -1.78
C MET A 65 3.00 16.84 -2.48
N GLY A 66 3.37 16.54 -3.72
CA GLY A 66 4.34 17.33 -4.49
C GLY A 66 5.80 16.93 -4.31
N TYR A 67 6.07 15.72 -3.80
CA TYR A 67 7.38 15.06 -3.79
C TYR A 67 7.54 14.15 -5.02
#